data_AF-M5S0H0-F1
#
_entry.id   AF-M5S0H0-F1
#
_cell.length_a   1.000
_cell.length_b   1.000
_cell.length_c   1.000
_cell.angle_alpha   90.00
_cell.angle_beta   90.00
_cell.angle_gamma   90.00
#
_symmetry.space_group_name_H-M   'P 1'
#
loop_
_entity.id
_entity.type
_entity.pdbx_description
1 polymer ?
#
loop_
_entity_poly.entity_id
_entity_poly.type
_entity_poly.pdbx_seq_one_letter_code
_entity_poly.pdbx_strand_id
1 'polypeptide(L)' 'MVIEKVPWADGKHHSTYSYRIFLAAWAKRLSWKETALVFGTSWDTVYRAIA' A
#
# COMPACT_ATOMS: atom_id res chain seq x y z
N MET A 1 -12.25 -16.55 -28.02
CA MET A 1 -13.04 -16.07 -26.86
C MET A 1 -12.45 -14.73 -26.45
N VAL A 2 -13.06 -13.63 -26.89
CA VAL A 2 -12.56 -12.27 -26.63
C VAL A 2 -13.02 -11.89 -25.21
N ILE A 3 -12.07 -11.74 -24.29
CA ILE A 3 -12.36 -11.24 -22.95
C ILE A 3 -12.38 -9.72 -23.04
N GLU A 4 -13.58 -9.14 -23.06
CA GLU A 4 -13.76 -7.71 -22.90
C GLU A 4 -13.21 -7.28 -21.54
N LYS A 5 -12.11 -6.53 -21.56
CA LYS A 5 -11.55 -5.91 -20.35
C LYS A 5 -12.51 -4.81 -19.91
N VAL A 6 -13.35 -5.15 -18.94
CA VAL A 6 -14.25 -4.21 -18.30
C VAL A 6 -13.46 -3.24 -17.41
N PRO A 7 -13.69 -1.92 -17.52
CA PRO A 7 -12.82 -0.90 -16.90
C PRO A 7 -12.88 -0.87 -15.37
N TRP A 8 -13.81 -1.60 -14.74
CA TRP A 8 -13.85 -1.78 -13.27
C TRP A 8 -13.03 -2.97 -12.77
N ALA A 9 -12.48 -3.81 -13.65
CA ALA A 9 -11.64 -4.94 -13.27
C ALA A 9 -10.24 -4.52 -12.79
N ASP A 10 -9.86 -3.26 -13.00
CA ASP A 10 -8.57 -2.68 -12.57
C ASP A 10 -8.53 -2.37 -11.06
N GLY A 11 -9.58 -2.72 -10.31
CA GLY A 11 -9.64 -2.47 -8.86
C GLY A 11 -8.98 -3.54 -7.98
N LYS A 12 -8.50 -4.65 -8.54
CA LYS A 12 -7.98 -5.81 -7.76
C LYS A 12 -6.49 -5.76 -7.46
N HIS A 13 -5.86 -4.59 -7.42
CA HIS A 13 -4.53 -4.48 -6.81
C HIS A 13 -4.66 -4.22 -5.30
N HIS A 14 -4.29 -5.22 -4.52
CA HIS A 14 -4.41 -5.31 -3.06
C HIS A 14 -3.61 -4.26 -2.25
N SER A 15 -2.97 -3.30 -2.94
CA SER A 15 -2.27 -2.16 -2.34
C SER A 15 -2.70 -0.90 -3.06
N THR A 16 -3.86 -0.38 -2.66
CA THR A 16 -4.38 0.91 -3.10
C THR A 16 -3.29 1.97 -2.88
N TYR A 17 -2.97 2.75 -3.90
CA TYR A 17 -2.00 3.85 -3.82
C TYR A 17 -2.19 4.73 -2.58
N SER A 18 -3.44 4.95 -2.19
CA SER A 18 -3.85 5.61 -0.96
C SER A 18 -3.21 4.99 0.30
N TYR A 19 -3.20 3.65 0.43
CA TYR A 19 -2.61 2.96 1.59
C TYR A 19 -1.10 3.21 1.70
N ARG A 20 -0.40 3.30 0.55
CA ARG A 20 1.03 3.64 0.53
C ARG A 20 1.27 5.07 1.00
N ILE A 21 0.46 6.03 0.54
CA ILE A 21 0.54 7.42 1.02
C ILE A 21 0.28 7.51 2.53
N PHE A 22 -0.71 6.78 3.05
CA PHE A 22 -0.95 6.70 4.49
C PHE A 22 0.28 6.18 5.23
N LEU A 23 0.84 5.03 4.82
CA LEU A 23 2.03 4.47 5.44
C LEU A 23 3.23 5.44 5.38
N ALA A 24 3.45 6.12 4.25
CA ALA A 24 4.53 7.09 4.10
C ALA A 24 4.36 8.34 4.98
N ALA A 25 3.12 8.81 5.18
CA ALA A 25 2.83 9.94 6.07
C ALA A 25 3.09 9.59 7.54
N TRP A 26 2.71 8.37 7.97
CA TRP A 26 2.96 7.90 9.32
C TRP A 26 4.43 7.55 9.56
N ALA A 27 5.12 6.99 8.57
CA ALA A 27 6.55 6.69 8.63
C ALA A 27 7.47 7.92 8.73
N LYS A 28 6.95 9.13 8.44
CA LYS A 28 7.64 10.41 8.72
C LYS A 28 7.46 10.88 10.17
N ARG A 29 6.43 10.41 10.87
CA ARG A 29 6.08 10.79 12.25
C ARG A 29 6.46 9.72 13.28
N LEU A 30 6.49 8.46 12.87
CA LEU A 30 6.80 7.28 13.67
C LEU A 30 7.96 6.52 13.01
N SER A 31 8.67 5.68 13.78
CA SER A 31 9.65 4.76 13.20
C SER A 31 8.96 3.83 12.20
N TRP A 32 9.64 3.49 11.10
CA TRP A 32 9.12 2.61 10.06
C TRP A 32 8.72 1.24 10.63
N LYS A 33 9.44 0.78 11.66
CA LYS A 33 9.18 -0.50 12.35
C LYS A 33 7.92 -0.44 13.21
N GLU A 34 7.68 0.70 13.86
CA GLU A 34 6.44 0.92 14.63
C GLU A 34 5.24 1.09 13.71
N THR A 35 5.40 1.81 12.60
CA THR A 35 4.35 1.95 11.58
C THR A 35 3.94 0.59 11.04
N ALA A 36 4.92 -0.28 10.73
CA ALA A 36 4.66 -1.66 10.31
C ALA A 36 3.86 -2.45 11.37
N LEU A 37 4.25 -2.35 12.64
CA LEU A 37 3.56 -3.02 13.75
C LEU A 37 2.12 -2.51 13.96
N VAL A 38 1.92 -1.20 13.95
CA VAL A 38 0.63 -0.54 14.18
C VAL A 38 -0.38 -0.88 13.08
N PHE A 39 0.06 -0.90 11.82
CA PHE A 39 -0.79 -1.20 10.67
C PHE A 39 -0.82 -2.70 10.32
N GLY A 40 -0.17 -3.56 11.11
CA GLY A 40 -0.13 -5.01 10.87
C GLY A 40 0.49 -5.38 9.52
N THR A 41 1.43 -4.57 9.04
CA THR A 41 2.09 -4.74 7.74
C THR A 41 3.58 -5.01 7.93
N SER A 42 4.25 -5.50 6.90
CA SER A 42 5.69 -5.72 6.95
C SER A 42 6.46 -4.42 6.74
N TRP A 43 7.61 -4.29 7.39
CA TRP A 43 8.51 -3.14 7.21
C TRP A 43 8.91 -2.92 5.74
N ASP A 44 9.06 -4.01 4.97
CA ASP A 44 9.30 -3.95 3.52
C ASP A 44 8.16 -3.26 2.75
N THR A 45 6.92 -3.47 3.18
CA THR A 45 5.75 -2.82 2.58
C THR A 45 5.71 -1.32 2.90
N VAL A 46 6.13 -0.94 4.11
CA VAL A 46 6.29 0.48 4.49
C VAL A 46 7.43 1.11 3.70
N TYR A 47 8.55 0.41 3.52
CA TYR A 47 9.67 0.88 2.71
C TYR A 47 9.28 1.07 1.23
N ARG A 48 8.61 0.09 0.62
CA ARG A 48 8.03 0.18 -0.74
C ARG A 48 6.93 1.23 -0.89
N ALA A 49 6.37 1.71 0.22
CA ALA A 49 5.40 2.80 0.21
C ALA A 49 6.07 4.18 0.18
N ILE A 50 7.32 4.28 0.60
CA ILE A 50 8.10 5.52 0.70
C ILE A 50 9.07 5.67 -0.47
N ALA A 51 9.69 4.56 -0.92
CA ALA A 51 10.57 4.51 -2.09
C ALA A 51 9.81 4.80 -3.38
#